data_AF-A0A2H9LH93-F1
#
_entry.id   AF-A0A2H9LH93-F1
#
_cell.length_a   1.000
_cell.length_b   1.000
_cell.length_c   1.000
_cell.angle_alpha   90.00
_cell.angle_beta   90.00
_cell.angle_gamma   90.00
#
_symmetry.space_group_name_H-M   'P 1'
#
loop_
_entity.id
_entity.type
_entity.pdbx_description
1 polymer ?
#
loop_
_entity_poly.entity_id
_entity_poly.type
_entity_poly.pdbx_seq_one_letter_code
_entity_poly.pdbx_strand_id
1 'polypeptide(L)'
;SKSALLKNPIVKNILSALAVAGFGFILLNLAFLFDFLFQSLVNGFIKLFTPVNFNMTYHWFPPMMHALFVVIIGLISWLVFRSKLGVLYKAIYMTVPLAVIFVTLGILLYRWPVVAYSLGSLFAIGVLYYFYHTKKPWLYYYTLILVGLAMLMVGLLGIEI
;
A
#
# COMPACT_ATOMS: atom_id res chain seq x y z
N SER A 1 -12.20 -9.27 35.80
CA SER A 1 -12.67 -7.94 35.36
C SER A 1 -12.39 -7.63 33.87
N LYS A 2 -11.24 -8.01 33.28
CA LYS A 2 -10.91 -7.70 31.86
C LYS A 2 -11.84 -8.28 30.77
N SER A 3 -12.69 -9.28 31.06
CA SER A 3 -13.50 -9.97 30.03
C SER A 3 -14.84 -9.32 29.68
N ALA A 4 -15.35 -8.38 30.49
CA ALA A 4 -16.62 -7.69 30.21
C ALA A 4 -16.43 -6.55 29.18
N LEU A 5 -15.31 -5.82 29.26
CA LEU A 5 -14.98 -4.73 28.33
C LEU A 5 -14.76 -5.20 26.89
N LEU A 6 -14.16 -6.38 26.71
CA LEU A 6 -13.91 -6.98 25.38
C LEU A 6 -15.17 -7.54 24.70
N LYS A 7 -16.29 -7.69 25.44
CA LYS A 7 -17.58 -8.09 24.87
C LYS A 7 -18.35 -6.93 24.25
N ASN A 8 -17.98 -5.68 24.55
CA ASN A 8 -18.65 -4.53 23.98
C ASN A 8 -18.28 -4.39 22.49
N PRO A 9 -19.26 -4.44 21.56
CA PRO A 9 -19.00 -4.38 20.12
C PRO A 9 -18.27 -3.10 19.71
N ILE A 10 -18.49 -1.99 20.42
CA ILE A 10 -17.84 -0.69 20.16
C ILE A 10 -16.35 -0.78 20.47
N VAL A 11 -16.00 -1.30 21.65
CA VAL A 11 -14.59 -1.45 22.08
C VAL A 11 -13.83 -2.36 21.13
N LYS A 12 -14.46 -3.46 20.70
CA LYS A 12 -13.87 -4.38 19.71
C LYS A 12 -13.59 -3.69 18.37
N ASN A 13 -14.52 -2.86 17.90
CA ASN A 13 -14.35 -2.14 16.63
C ASN A 13 -13.23 -1.10 16.71
N ILE A 14 -13.18 -0.33 17.79
CA ILE A 14 -12.10 0.65 18.02
C ILE A 14 -10.75 -0.05 18.10
N LEU A 15 -10.65 -1.15 18.86
CA LEU A 15 -9.42 -1.93 18.99
C LEU A 15 -8.99 -2.50 17.63
N SER A 16 -9.94 -2.95 16.81
CA SER A 16 -9.65 -3.46 15.46
C SER A 16 -9.16 -2.36 14.52
N ALA A 17 -9.75 -1.15 14.57
CA ALA A 17 -9.27 0.00 13.81
C ALA A 17 -7.87 0.44 14.24
N LEU A 18 -7.60 0.47 15.54
CA LEU A 18 -6.27 0.75 16.09
C LEU A 18 -5.25 -0.32 15.68
N ALA A 19 -5.64 -1.59 15.67
CA ALA A 19 -4.79 -2.66 15.19
C ALA A 19 -4.47 -2.51 13.69
N VAL A 20 -5.47 -2.17 12.85
CA VAL A 20 -5.25 -1.86 11.44
C VAL A 20 -4.27 -0.70 11.28
N ALA A 21 -4.43 0.40 12.03
CA ALA A 21 -3.53 1.53 11.95
C ALA A 21 -2.10 1.20 12.41
N GLY A 22 -1.96 0.59 13.60
CA GLY A 22 -0.66 0.28 14.18
C GLY A 22 0.11 -0.79 13.39
N PHE A 23 -0.50 -1.96 13.16
CA PHE A 23 0.17 -3.03 12.41
C PHE A 23 0.27 -2.70 10.92
N GLY A 24 -0.71 -1.97 10.37
CA GLY A 24 -0.67 -1.50 9.00
C GLY A 24 0.49 -0.53 8.76
N PHE A 25 0.79 0.35 9.71
CA PHE A 25 1.96 1.23 9.65
C PHE A 25 3.28 0.44 9.71
N ILE A 26 3.38 -0.56 10.58
CA ILE A 26 4.56 -1.44 10.64
C ILE A 26 4.76 -2.15 9.29
N LEU A 27 3.70 -2.75 8.75
CA LEU A 27 3.76 -3.44 7.46
C LEU A 27 4.09 -2.50 6.31
N LEU A 28 3.60 -1.26 6.35
CA LEU A 28 3.93 -0.24 5.36
C LEU A 28 5.44 0.05 5.33
N ASN A 29 6.04 0.27 6.50
CA ASN A 29 7.49 0.48 6.60
C ASN A 29 8.28 -0.75 6.11
N LEU A 30 7.82 -1.96 6.46
CA LEU A 30 8.43 -3.19 5.94
C LEU A 30 8.28 -3.32 4.42
N ALA A 31 7.16 -2.90 3.85
CA ALA A 31 6.94 -2.92 2.41
C ALA A 31 7.88 -1.95 1.68
N PHE A 32 8.08 -0.74 2.21
CA PHE A 32 9.06 0.21 1.66
C PHE A 32 10.49 -0.26 1.82
N LEU A 33 10.84 -0.86 2.97
CA LEU A 33 12.13 -1.51 3.14
C LEU A 33 12.33 -2.62 2.11
N PHE A 34 11.29 -3.42 1.83
CA PHE A 34 11.35 -4.48 0.85
C PHE A 34 11.48 -3.94 -0.58
N ASP A 35 10.80 -2.84 -0.93
CA ASP A 35 10.97 -2.14 -2.22
C ASP A 35 12.42 -1.64 -2.37
N PHE A 36 12.95 -0.96 -1.36
CA PHE A 36 14.33 -0.49 -1.34
C PHE A 36 15.35 -1.63 -1.51
N LEU A 37 15.16 -2.73 -0.78
CA LEU A 37 16.02 -3.91 -0.90
C LEU A 37 15.91 -4.55 -2.29
N PHE A 38 14.69 -4.67 -2.83
CA PHE A 38 14.45 -5.20 -4.16
C PHE A 38 15.20 -4.36 -5.21
N GLN A 39 15.03 -3.04 -5.20
CA GLN A 39 15.71 -2.13 -6.11
C GLN A 39 17.23 -2.17 -5.93
N SER A 40 17.71 -2.22 -4.69
CA SER A 40 19.14 -2.32 -4.38
C SER A 40 19.76 -3.60 -4.92
N LEU A 41 19.06 -4.73 -4.79
CA LEU A 41 19.50 -6.03 -5.31
C LEU A 41 19.57 -6.02 -6.84
N VAL A 42 18.53 -5.53 -7.52
CA VAL A 42 18.53 -5.47 -8.99
C VAL A 42 19.62 -4.51 -9.49
N ASN A 43 19.75 -3.33 -8.89
CA ASN A 43 20.81 -2.38 -9.25
C ASN A 43 22.21 -2.96 -8.99
N GLY A 44 22.39 -3.68 -7.88
CA GLY A 44 23.64 -4.38 -7.57
C GLY A 44 23.95 -5.47 -8.59
N PHE A 45 22.95 -6.28 -8.96
CA PHE A 45 23.11 -7.33 -9.97
C PHE A 45 23.47 -6.75 -11.33
N ILE A 46 22.79 -5.71 -11.80
CA ILE A 46 23.10 -5.04 -13.09
C ILE A 46 24.53 -4.48 -13.09
N LYS A 47 24.97 -3.88 -11.98
CA LYS A 47 26.35 -3.36 -11.83
C LYS A 47 27.42 -4.45 -11.93
N LEU A 48 27.11 -5.70 -11.61
CA LEU A 48 28.06 -6.82 -11.79
C LEU A 48 28.32 -7.14 -13.27
N PHE A 49 27.33 -6.91 -14.14
CA PHE A 49 27.44 -7.24 -15.57
C PHE A 49 27.71 -6.02 -16.46
N THR A 50 27.47 -4.81 -15.96
CA THR A 50 27.62 -3.57 -16.74
C THR A 50 28.07 -2.40 -15.85
N PRO A 51 29.11 -1.63 -16.25
CA PRO A 51 29.56 -0.46 -15.50
C PRO A 51 28.67 0.78 -15.68
N VAL A 52 27.60 0.66 -16.48
CA VAL A 52 26.68 1.76 -16.80
C VAL A 52 25.69 1.96 -15.65
N ASN A 53 25.56 3.20 -15.16
CA ASN A 53 24.49 3.55 -14.21
C ASN A 53 23.16 3.68 -14.96
N PHE A 54 22.41 2.57 -15.03
CA PHE A 54 21.10 2.52 -15.70
C PHE A 54 20.10 3.55 -15.16
N ASN A 55 20.12 3.83 -13.84
CA ASN A 55 19.26 4.84 -13.22
C ASN A 55 19.48 6.26 -13.79
N MET A 56 20.71 6.61 -14.17
CA MET A 56 21.03 7.91 -14.77
C MET A 56 20.94 7.91 -16.30
N THR A 57 21.14 6.75 -16.91
CA THR A 57 21.16 6.61 -18.38
C THR A 57 19.76 6.45 -18.96
N TYR A 58 18.85 5.80 -18.23
CA TYR A 58 17.50 5.46 -18.68
C TYR A 58 16.46 5.95 -17.68
N HIS A 59 15.87 7.11 -17.96
CA HIS A 59 14.83 7.70 -17.10
C HIS A 59 13.57 6.83 -16.92
N TRP A 60 13.35 5.84 -17.80
CA TRP A 60 12.22 4.90 -17.69
C TRP A 60 12.49 3.75 -16.70
N PHE A 61 13.75 3.52 -16.34
CA PHE A 61 14.16 2.36 -15.54
C PHE A 61 13.66 2.43 -14.08
N PRO A 62 13.82 3.55 -13.33
CA PRO A 62 13.25 3.64 -11.97
C PRO A 62 11.72 3.48 -11.92
N PRO A 63 10.92 4.16 -12.77
CA PRO A 63 9.48 3.92 -12.89
C PRO A 63 9.09 2.46 -13.14
N MET A 64 9.82 1.77 -14.02
CA MET A 64 9.57 0.36 -14.32
C MET A 64 9.81 -0.53 -13.09
N MET A 65 10.84 -0.23 -12.28
CA MET A 65 11.15 -1.00 -11.09
C MET A 65 10.01 -0.97 -10.06
N HIS A 66 9.42 0.22 -9.83
CA HIS A 66 8.23 0.34 -8.97
C HIS A 66 7.01 -0.37 -9.57
N ALA A 67 6.81 -0.28 -10.89
CA ALA A 67 5.72 -1.01 -11.55
C ALA A 67 5.88 -2.54 -11.40
N LEU A 68 7.10 -3.06 -11.50
CA LEU A 68 7.39 -4.48 -11.28
C LEU A 68 7.18 -4.86 -9.80
N PHE A 69 7.54 -3.97 -8.87
CA PHE A 69 7.25 -4.16 -7.45
C PHE A 69 5.73 -4.24 -7.16
N VAL A 70 4.92 -3.39 -7.81
CA VAL A 70 3.45 -3.48 -7.75
C VAL A 70 2.96 -4.86 -8.20
N VAL A 71 3.54 -5.41 -9.28
CA VAL A 71 3.18 -6.76 -9.76
C VAL A 71 3.52 -7.83 -8.72
N ILE A 72 4.72 -7.77 -8.10
CA ILE A 72 5.12 -8.70 -7.04
C ILE A 72 4.15 -8.61 -5.85
N ILE A 73 3.87 -7.40 -5.37
CA ILE A 73 2.93 -7.18 -4.26
C ILE A 73 1.51 -7.62 -4.64
N GLY A 74 1.09 -7.44 -5.89
CA GLY A 74 -0.17 -7.93 -6.43
C GLY A 74 -0.28 -9.46 -6.37
N LEU A 75 0.78 -10.17 -6.76
CA LEU A 75 0.84 -11.63 -6.67
C LEU A 75 0.79 -12.13 -5.22
N ILE A 76 1.55 -11.50 -4.32
CA ILE A 76 1.51 -11.83 -2.88
C ILE A 76 0.12 -11.53 -2.32
N SER A 77 -0.47 -10.40 -2.71
CA SER A 77 -1.80 -10.00 -2.27
C SER A 77 -2.84 -11.01 -2.69
N TRP A 78 -2.79 -11.49 -3.94
CA TRP A 78 -3.68 -12.54 -4.42
C TRP A 78 -3.64 -13.79 -3.53
N LEU A 79 -2.44 -14.24 -3.14
CA LEU A 79 -2.28 -15.39 -2.23
C LEU A 79 -2.85 -15.09 -0.84
N VAL A 80 -2.57 -13.91 -0.28
CA VAL A 80 -3.05 -13.51 1.05
C VAL A 80 -4.58 -13.41 1.08
N PHE A 81 -5.20 -12.82 0.06
CA PHE A 81 -6.66 -12.69 0.00
C PHE A 81 -7.37 -14.03 -0.23
N ARG A 82 -6.74 -14.98 -0.94
CA ARG A 82 -7.25 -16.34 -1.15
C ARG A 82 -7.09 -17.24 0.09
N SER A 83 -6.18 -16.91 1.00
CA SER A 83 -5.94 -17.67 2.23
C SER A 83 -7.14 -17.65 3.19
N LYS A 84 -7.14 -18.56 4.18
CA LYS A 84 -8.15 -18.63 5.25
C LYS A 84 -7.93 -17.62 6.39
N LEU A 85 -7.09 -16.60 6.18
CA LEU A 85 -6.81 -15.58 7.19
C LEU A 85 -8.08 -14.81 7.60
N GLY A 86 -8.15 -14.46 8.88
CA GLY A 86 -9.25 -13.66 9.42
C GLY A 86 -9.34 -12.26 8.81
N VAL A 87 -10.53 -11.67 8.88
CA VAL A 87 -10.83 -10.34 8.30
C VAL A 87 -9.85 -9.26 8.78
N LEU A 88 -9.50 -9.27 10.07
CA LEU A 88 -8.58 -8.29 10.64
C LEU A 88 -7.19 -8.36 10.00
N TYR A 89 -6.63 -9.56 9.84
CA TYR A 89 -5.32 -9.75 9.22
C TYR A 89 -5.31 -9.33 7.75
N LYS A 90 -6.38 -9.63 7.02
CA LYS A 90 -6.52 -9.21 5.62
C LYS A 90 -6.68 -7.69 5.50
N ALA A 91 -7.39 -7.06 6.44
CA ALA A 91 -7.51 -5.60 6.49
C ALA A 91 -6.16 -4.93 6.83
N ILE A 92 -5.44 -5.45 7.83
CA ILE A 92 -4.06 -5.02 8.14
C ILE A 92 -3.17 -5.17 6.91
N TYR A 93 -3.18 -6.33 6.26
CA TYR A 93 -2.34 -6.57 5.09
C TYR A 93 -2.72 -5.67 3.90
N MET A 94 -4.00 -5.34 3.73
CA MET A 94 -4.48 -4.49 2.65
C MET A 94 -3.83 -3.10 2.65
N THR A 95 -3.26 -2.63 3.77
CA THR A 95 -2.50 -1.37 3.76
C THR A 95 -1.33 -1.40 2.79
N VAL A 96 -0.69 -2.56 2.63
CA VAL A 96 0.49 -2.75 1.77
C VAL A 96 0.17 -2.54 0.29
N PRO A 97 -0.71 -3.34 -0.36
CA PRO A 97 -1.01 -3.16 -1.77
C PRO A 97 -1.61 -1.79 -2.08
N LEU A 98 -2.44 -1.24 -1.19
CA LEU A 98 -2.98 0.10 -1.39
C LEU A 98 -1.87 1.16 -1.42
N ALA A 99 -0.99 1.14 -0.43
CA ALA A 99 0.11 2.08 -0.35
C ALA A 99 1.03 1.98 -1.57
N VAL A 100 1.42 0.75 -1.94
CA VAL A 100 2.30 0.51 -3.08
C VAL A 100 1.68 1.04 -4.38
N ILE A 101 0.37 0.86 -4.57
CA ILE A 101 -0.35 1.43 -5.73
C ILE A 101 -0.34 2.97 -5.68
N PHE A 102 -0.70 3.58 -4.55
CA PHE A 102 -0.74 5.05 -4.43
C PHE A 102 0.64 5.69 -4.60
N VAL A 103 1.67 5.11 -4.01
CA VAL A 103 3.06 5.57 -4.12
C VAL A 103 3.53 5.43 -5.56
N THR A 104 3.25 4.30 -6.21
CA THR A 104 3.63 4.11 -7.62
C THR A 104 2.91 5.10 -8.53
N LEU A 105 1.61 5.37 -8.31
CA LEU A 105 0.90 6.43 -9.03
C LEU A 105 1.54 7.80 -8.80
N GLY A 106 1.93 8.11 -7.55
CA GLY A 106 2.64 9.34 -7.21
C GLY A 106 3.98 9.49 -7.94
N ILE A 107 4.77 8.42 -8.01
CA ILE A 107 6.07 8.40 -8.69
C ILE A 107 5.90 8.53 -10.21
N LEU A 108 4.99 7.75 -10.81
CA LEU A 108 4.75 7.76 -12.26
C LEU A 108 4.23 9.11 -12.75
N LEU A 109 3.39 9.76 -11.94
CA LEU A 109 2.71 11.00 -12.28
C LEU A 109 3.27 12.18 -11.49
N TYR A 110 4.49 12.08 -10.98
CA TYR A 110 5.11 13.11 -10.15
C TYR A 110 5.11 14.49 -10.83
N ARG A 111 5.32 14.51 -12.15
CA ARG A 111 5.29 15.75 -12.94
C ARG A 111 3.90 16.39 -12.96
N TRP A 112 2.84 15.57 -12.89
CA TRP A 112 1.44 15.97 -13.08
C TRP A 112 0.62 15.60 -11.83
N PRO A 113 0.83 16.28 -10.68
CA PRO A 113 0.25 15.90 -9.40
C PRO A 113 -1.29 15.90 -9.41
N VAL A 114 -1.91 16.81 -10.18
CA VAL A 114 -3.37 16.85 -10.36
C VAL A 114 -3.90 15.55 -10.98
N VAL A 115 -3.16 14.99 -11.94
CA VAL A 115 -3.53 13.71 -12.58
C VAL A 115 -3.28 12.55 -11.62
N ALA A 116 -2.21 12.58 -10.83
CA ALA A 116 -1.93 11.59 -9.79
C ALA A 116 -3.08 11.52 -8.78
N TYR A 117 -3.54 12.67 -8.26
CA TYR A 117 -4.66 12.72 -7.32
C TYR A 117 -5.97 12.29 -7.96
N SER A 118 -6.25 12.73 -9.20
CA SER A 118 -7.48 12.35 -9.91
C SER A 118 -7.57 10.85 -10.13
N LEU A 119 -6.49 10.21 -10.58
CA LEU A 119 -6.43 8.76 -10.79
C LEU A 119 -6.44 8.00 -9.46
N GLY A 120 -5.74 8.48 -8.43
CA GLY A 120 -5.79 7.90 -7.09
C GLY A 120 -7.20 7.94 -6.49
N SER A 121 -7.91 9.06 -6.62
CA SER A 121 -9.29 9.20 -6.18
C SER A 121 -10.23 8.28 -6.98
N LEU A 122 -10.08 8.23 -8.31
CA LEU A 122 -10.88 7.34 -9.15
C LEU A 122 -10.67 5.87 -8.78
N PHE A 123 -9.42 5.47 -8.54
CA PHE A 123 -9.09 4.14 -8.03
C PHE A 123 -9.75 3.87 -6.67
N ALA A 124 -9.62 4.78 -5.70
CA ALA A 124 -10.24 4.63 -4.38
C ALA A 124 -11.77 4.51 -4.47
N ILE A 125 -12.42 5.33 -5.30
CA ILE A 125 -13.87 5.26 -5.56
C ILE A 125 -14.24 3.91 -6.18
N GLY A 126 -13.46 3.43 -7.15
CA GLY A 126 -13.67 2.11 -7.77
C GLY A 126 -13.57 0.97 -6.75
N VAL A 127 -12.58 1.01 -5.85
CA VAL A 127 -12.42 0.00 -4.79
C VAL A 127 -13.57 0.10 -3.77
N LEU A 128 -13.98 1.31 -3.37
CA LEU A 128 -15.14 1.51 -2.49
C LEU A 128 -16.42 0.94 -3.11
N TYR A 129 -16.65 1.22 -4.39
CA TYR A 129 -17.78 0.68 -5.15
C TYR A 129 -17.76 -0.84 -5.19
N TYR A 130 -16.59 -1.44 -5.46
CA TYR A 130 -16.42 -2.89 -5.42
C TYR A 130 -16.71 -3.48 -4.02
N PHE A 131 -16.24 -2.84 -2.95
CA PHE A 131 -16.52 -3.28 -1.58
C PHE A 131 -18.00 -3.19 -1.22
N TYR A 132 -18.67 -2.15 -1.68
CA TYR A 132 -20.10 -1.96 -1.49
C TYR A 132 -20.92 -3.07 -2.14
N HIS A 133 -20.59 -3.41 -3.40
CA HIS A 133 -21.25 -4.49 -4.12
C HIS A 133 -20.96 -5.87 -3.54
N THR A 134 -19.73 -6.13 -3.12
CA THR A 134 -19.33 -7.42 -2.55
C THR A 134 -19.57 -7.54 -1.04
N LYS A 135 -20.25 -6.57 -0.43
CA LYS A 135 -20.62 -6.51 1.00
C LYS A 135 -19.44 -6.85 1.92
N LYS A 136 -18.26 -6.29 1.62
CA LYS A 136 -17.07 -6.56 2.43
C LYS A 136 -17.24 -6.02 3.86
N PRO A 137 -16.56 -6.62 4.85
CA PRO A 137 -16.51 -6.09 6.20
C PRO A 137 -16.06 -4.62 6.27
N TRP A 138 -16.59 -3.86 7.22
CA TRP A 138 -16.32 -2.43 7.38
C TRP A 138 -14.82 -2.09 7.51
N LEU A 139 -14.01 -3.01 8.08
CA LEU A 139 -12.56 -2.83 8.24
C LEU A 139 -11.84 -2.58 6.91
N TYR A 140 -12.33 -3.14 5.79
CA TYR A 140 -11.72 -2.91 4.47
C TYR A 140 -11.93 -1.46 4.01
N TYR A 141 -13.10 -0.88 4.26
CA TYR A 141 -13.39 0.52 3.97
C TYR A 141 -12.54 1.45 4.84
N TYR A 142 -12.48 1.14 6.13
CA TYR A 142 -11.62 1.87 7.06
C TYR A 142 -10.16 1.88 6.60
N THR A 143 -9.63 0.71 6.19
CA THR A 143 -8.26 0.59 5.70
C THR A 143 -8.02 1.45 4.46
N LEU A 144 -8.94 1.41 3.49
CA LEU A 144 -8.84 2.19 2.27
C LEU A 144 -8.84 3.69 2.54
N ILE A 145 -9.76 4.16 3.38
CA ILE A 145 -9.85 5.58 3.77
C ILE A 145 -8.59 6.00 4.54
N LEU A 146 -8.16 5.19 5.50
CA LEU A 146 -6.96 5.46 6.31
C LEU A 146 -5.73 5.62 5.42
N VAL A 147 -5.48 4.66 4.53
CA VAL A 147 -4.30 4.70 3.64
C VAL A 147 -4.42 5.82 2.61
N GLY A 148 -5.61 6.01 2.02
CA GLY A 148 -5.86 7.09 1.07
C GLY A 148 -5.59 8.47 1.68
N LEU A 149 -6.07 8.71 2.90
CA LEU A 149 -5.81 9.95 3.64
C LEU A 149 -4.33 10.08 4.04
N ALA A 150 -3.71 9.00 4.50
CA ALA A 150 -2.29 9.01 4.84
C ALA A 150 -1.42 9.39 3.63
N MET A 151 -1.68 8.77 2.46
CA MET A 151 -0.94 9.05 1.23
C MET A 151 -1.21 10.45 0.69
N LEU A 152 -2.46 10.93 0.81
CA LEU A 152 -2.80 12.31 0.48
C LEU A 152 -2.04 13.30 1.36
N MET A 153 -1.97 13.05 2.67
CA MET A 153 -1.20 13.88 3.60
C MET A 153 0.30 13.87 3.28
N VAL A 154 0.87 12.69 3.01
CA VAL A 154 2.29 12.55 2.61
C VAL A 154 2.57 13.35 1.34
N GLY A 155 1.70 13.25 0.33
CA GLY A 155 1.82 14.01 -0.90
C GLY A 155 1.68 15.53 -0.73
N LEU A 156 0.75 16.00 0.11
CA LEU A 156 0.54 17.43 0.36
C LEU A 156 1.64 18.06 1.22
N LEU A 157 2.20 17.31 2.16
CA LEU A 157 3.28 17.77 3.04
C LEU A 157 4.65 17.72 2.36
N GLY A 158 4.74 17.21 1.13
CA GLY A 158 6.00 17.06 0.41
C GLY A 158 6.97 16.12 1.12
N ILE A 159 6.46 15.17 1.91
CA ILE A 159 7.28 14.15 2.54
C ILE A 159 7.81 13.27 1.41
N GLU A 160 9.11 13.35 1.14
CA GLU A 160 9.78 12.50 0.16
C GLU A 160 9.68 11.04 0.63
N ILE A 161 9.17 10.18 -0.25
CA ILE A 161 9.05 8.73 -0.07
C ILE A 161 10.17 8.06 -0.86
#